data_AF-A0A8J3NG26-F1
#
_entry.id   AF-A0A8J3NG26-F1
#
_cell.length_a   1.000
_cell.length_b   1.000
_cell.length_c   1.000
_cell.angle_alpha   90.00
_cell.angle_beta   90.00
_cell.angle_gamma   90.00
#
_symmetry.space_group_name_H-M   'P 1'
#
loop_
_entity.id
_entity.type
_entity.pdbx_description
1 polymer ?
#
loop_
_entity_poly.entity_id
_entity_poly.type
_entity_poly.pdbx_seq_one_letter_code
_entity_poly.pdbx_strand_id
1 'polypeptide(L)'
;MGHRERAVSLDVYQRLLALSRARAVPAASRAHRHLSPRPWVLSGYHLAGEPSAPVAIRYGSFRDSPKLLTIAEPRDRKQRFTALGALARDLATYLSRYTVTEPVVRATGNGRELDVNHCCVDAPQLVVPNEATAHWVGLLGQYLRTLDDPVLQQAGAHLGWIASRRHLPGSSVLLTATDLLTTHWRTGQLPTEDGHLGRLLAWIEPPAGSDAWQAARDAEARPPAGPASDPAWDQVVLRPALERAKEQGDVRRLKIAATEVLDGAWRDTWAALDLVRLLPPGEHVARRWESDRWSWTRHRERVLAGTVSFTTRLADVPAYRYLHELETRTTALDRQMALDDPLVMARYLATGEAVAGVVVKRDPEHTITNAGGRSVLRPLLWVRTNAAFDRPAGTELWLGKLGMTVRAATDDTVELMVVSGAVTRPKLNLLPETDTEVVLAPFGPQQHFPDNLPDELPWPTRGHRRPAAEPEQDDELDTDVAAGPPTATPQPRLSGAVPAARTAPDGEIDAVASGTEAAE
;
A
#
# COMPACT_ATOMS: atom_id res chain seq x y z
N MET A 1 0.26 33.39 -37.69
CA MET A 1 0.32 32.88 -36.31
C MET A 1 -0.65 31.72 -36.22
N GLY A 2 -0.18 30.51 -36.52
CA GLY A 2 -1.00 29.31 -36.44
C GLY A 2 -1.27 28.97 -34.98
N HIS A 3 -2.54 28.76 -34.63
CA HIS A 3 -2.91 28.15 -33.36
C HIS A 3 -2.24 26.78 -33.30
N ARG A 4 -1.13 26.66 -32.56
CA ARG A 4 -0.58 25.36 -32.15
C ARG A 4 -1.67 24.70 -31.30
N GLU A 5 -2.33 23.70 -31.88
CA GLU A 5 -3.27 22.84 -31.17
C GLU A 5 -2.57 22.32 -29.92
N ARG A 6 -3.02 22.78 -28.75
CA ARG A 6 -2.53 22.24 -27.47
C ARG A 6 -2.89 20.77 -27.48
N ALA A 7 -1.88 19.90 -27.43
CA ALA A 7 -2.08 18.46 -27.29
C ALA A 7 -3.05 18.20 -26.14
N VAL A 8 -4.25 17.71 -26.46
CA VAL A 8 -5.21 17.26 -25.44
C VAL A 8 -4.54 16.09 -24.73
N SER A 9 -4.44 16.16 -23.40
CA SER A 9 -3.90 15.06 -22.59
C SER A 9 -4.60 13.75 -22.97
N LEU A 10 -3.83 12.69 -23.19
CA LEU A 10 -4.37 11.37 -23.57
C LEU A 10 -5.45 10.88 -22.60
N ASP A 11 -5.34 11.25 -21.32
CA ASP A 11 -6.35 10.94 -20.31
C ASP A 11 -7.71 11.58 -20.62
N VAL A 12 -7.72 12.86 -20.99
CA VAL A 12 -8.93 13.59 -21.37
C VAL A 12 -9.54 12.98 -22.62
N TYR A 13 -8.72 12.69 -23.63
CA TYR A 13 -9.18 12.00 -24.84
C TYR A 13 -9.81 10.65 -24.53
N GLN A 14 -9.15 9.82 -23.70
CA GLN A 14 -9.66 8.50 -23.31
C GLN A 14 -10.99 8.57 -22.56
N ARG A 15 -11.18 9.56 -21.68
CA ARG A 15 -12.46 9.77 -20.98
C ARG A 15 -13.57 10.22 -21.92
N LEU A 16 -13.29 11.15 -22.83
CA LEU A 16 -14.25 11.56 -23.86
C LEU A 16 -14.58 10.41 -24.82
N LEU A 17 -13.59 9.59 -25.16
CA LEU A 17 -13.79 8.40 -25.96
C LEU A 17 -14.68 7.38 -25.23
N ALA A 18 -14.43 7.15 -23.94
CA ALA A 18 -15.25 6.28 -23.13
C ALA A 18 -16.70 6.77 -23.07
N LEU A 19 -16.88 8.07 -22.82
CA LEU A 19 -18.17 8.76 -22.83
C LEU A 19 -18.92 8.56 -24.16
N SER A 20 -18.26 8.86 -25.29
CA SER A 20 -18.87 8.74 -26.63
C SER A 20 -19.25 7.31 -27.00
N ARG A 21 -18.50 6.32 -26.50
CA ARG A 21 -18.75 4.89 -26.74
C ARG A 21 -19.67 4.25 -25.70
N ALA A 22 -20.06 4.99 -24.67
CA ALA A 22 -20.76 4.48 -23.49
C ALA A 22 -20.11 3.19 -22.95
N ARG A 23 -18.77 3.16 -22.88
CA ARG A 23 -17.98 2.03 -22.41
C ARG A 23 -16.57 2.47 -22.03
N ALA A 24 -16.00 1.86 -20.98
CA ALA A 24 -14.63 2.15 -20.58
C ALA A 24 -13.62 1.79 -21.68
N VAL A 25 -12.52 2.55 -21.74
CA VAL A 25 -11.40 2.28 -22.64
C VAL A 25 -10.20 1.76 -21.85
N PRO A 26 -9.40 0.84 -22.41
CA PRO A 26 -8.17 0.38 -21.76
C PRO A 26 -7.19 1.53 -21.54
N ALA A 27 -6.66 1.63 -20.32
CA ALA A 27 -5.62 2.56 -19.91
C ALA A 27 -4.25 1.89 -19.74
N ALA A 28 -4.26 0.58 -19.52
CA ALA A 28 -3.09 -0.28 -19.37
C ALA A 28 -3.33 -1.60 -20.12
N SER A 29 -2.27 -2.17 -20.67
CA SER A 29 -2.25 -3.47 -21.34
C SER A 29 -1.59 -4.57 -20.50
N ARG A 30 -0.93 -4.21 -19.40
CA ARG A 30 -0.30 -5.12 -18.44
C ARG A 30 -0.95 -5.01 -17.06
N ALA A 31 -0.97 -6.11 -16.32
CA ALA A 31 -1.30 -6.08 -14.89
C ALA A 31 -0.13 -5.47 -14.11
N HIS A 32 -0.37 -4.34 -13.44
CA HIS A 32 0.69 -3.61 -12.71
C HIS A 32 0.80 -3.95 -11.22
N ARG A 33 -0.07 -4.84 -10.73
CA ARG A 33 -0.07 -5.35 -9.35
C ARG A 33 0.08 -6.87 -9.36
N HIS A 34 0.75 -7.41 -8.34
CA HIS A 34 0.77 -8.84 -8.13
C HIS A 34 -0.62 -9.28 -7.68
N LEU A 35 -1.17 -10.33 -8.29
CA LEU A 35 -2.44 -10.93 -7.87
C LEU A 35 -2.18 -12.36 -7.41
N SER A 36 -2.33 -12.58 -6.11
CA SER A 36 -2.24 -13.92 -5.54
C SER A 36 -3.33 -14.81 -6.15
N PRO A 37 -3.06 -16.12 -6.36
CA PRO A 37 -4.11 -17.06 -6.78
C PRO A 37 -5.17 -17.25 -5.69
N ARG A 38 -4.82 -17.05 -4.41
CA ARG A 38 -5.71 -17.21 -3.26
C ARG A 38 -5.66 -15.97 -2.36
N PRO A 39 -6.03 -14.78 -2.88
CA PRO A 39 -6.05 -13.58 -2.06
C PRO A 39 -7.11 -13.75 -0.99
N TRP A 40 -6.96 -13.06 0.13
CA TRP A 40 -8.06 -12.94 1.06
C TRP A 40 -8.93 -11.75 0.66
N VAL A 41 -10.16 -11.99 0.27
CA VAL A 41 -11.13 -10.93 0.01
C VAL A 41 -11.86 -10.60 1.31
N LEU A 42 -12.08 -9.31 1.60
CA LEU A 42 -12.83 -8.83 2.75
C LEU A 42 -13.72 -7.65 2.37
N SER A 43 -15.00 -7.76 2.68
CA SER A 43 -16.00 -6.69 2.62
C SER A 43 -16.70 -6.60 3.98
N GLY A 44 -17.08 -5.40 4.39
CA GLY A 44 -17.67 -5.18 5.69
C GLY A 44 -18.80 -4.16 5.63
N TYR A 45 -19.60 -4.13 6.68
CA TYR A 45 -20.64 -3.14 6.91
C TYR A 45 -20.67 -2.83 8.40
N HIS A 46 -20.49 -1.56 8.78
CA HIS A 46 -20.52 -1.12 10.17
C HIS A 46 -21.74 -0.25 10.46
N LEU A 47 -22.08 -0.06 11.74
CA LEU A 47 -23.15 0.86 12.12
C LEU A 47 -22.82 2.32 11.75
N ALA A 48 -23.85 3.09 11.42
CA ALA A 48 -23.75 4.52 11.19
C ALA A 48 -23.03 5.21 12.38
N GLY A 49 -21.99 6.00 12.08
CA GLY A 49 -21.24 6.76 13.09
C GLY A 49 -20.35 5.93 14.04
N GLU A 50 -20.36 4.60 13.96
CA GLU A 50 -19.57 3.72 14.82
C GLU A 50 -18.70 2.74 14.00
N PRO A 51 -17.56 3.18 13.42
CA PRO A 51 -16.70 2.30 12.62
C PRO A 51 -16.15 1.08 13.36
N SER A 52 -16.06 1.13 14.70
CA SER A 52 -15.64 0.02 15.56
C SER A 52 -16.77 -0.96 15.92
N ALA A 53 -17.97 -0.76 15.38
CA ALA A 53 -19.13 -1.62 15.56
C ALA A 53 -19.52 -2.29 14.23
N PRO A 54 -18.77 -3.32 13.77
CA PRO A 54 -19.16 -4.11 12.61
C PRO A 54 -20.52 -4.76 12.85
N VAL A 55 -21.38 -4.67 11.84
CA VAL A 55 -22.65 -5.40 11.77
C VAL A 55 -22.41 -6.73 11.06
N ALA A 56 -21.71 -6.67 9.93
CA ALA A 56 -21.44 -7.83 9.10
C ALA A 56 -20.05 -7.73 8.45
N ILE A 57 -19.39 -8.87 8.31
CA ILE A 57 -18.12 -9.01 7.60
C ILE A 57 -18.20 -10.26 6.74
N ARG A 58 -17.97 -10.11 5.44
CA ARG A 58 -17.88 -11.22 4.50
C ARG A 58 -16.46 -11.35 4.01
N TYR A 59 -15.90 -12.54 4.13
CA TYR A 59 -14.47 -12.76 3.91
C TYR A 59 -14.14 -14.19 3.48
N GLY A 60 -13.00 -14.37 2.81
CA GLY A 60 -12.48 -15.68 2.44
C GLY A 60 -11.55 -15.65 1.23
N SER A 61 -10.96 -16.80 0.88
CA SER A 61 -10.04 -16.92 -0.26
C SER A 61 -10.67 -17.57 -1.50
N PHE A 62 -11.95 -17.94 -1.44
CA PHE A 62 -12.64 -18.67 -2.49
C PHE A 62 -13.96 -17.99 -2.81
N ARG A 63 -14.19 -17.69 -4.09
CA ARG A 63 -15.38 -16.98 -4.59
C ARG A 63 -16.69 -17.62 -4.12
N ASP A 64 -16.79 -18.94 -4.22
CA ASP A 64 -18.03 -19.69 -4.03
C ASP A 64 -18.21 -20.23 -2.60
N SER A 65 -17.23 -20.02 -1.72
CA SER A 65 -17.31 -20.41 -0.29
C SER A 65 -16.90 -19.28 0.67
N PRO A 66 -17.56 -18.11 0.60
CA PRO A 66 -17.33 -17.03 1.54
C PRO A 66 -17.81 -17.40 2.94
N LYS A 67 -17.10 -16.92 3.95
CA LYS A 67 -17.59 -16.88 5.32
C LYS A 67 -18.30 -15.55 5.56
N LEU A 68 -19.40 -15.61 6.31
CA LEU A 68 -20.15 -14.45 6.76
C LEU A 68 -20.17 -14.41 8.28
N LEU A 69 -19.68 -13.31 8.84
CA LEU A 69 -19.79 -12.97 10.25
C LEU A 69 -20.89 -11.92 10.41
N THR A 70 -21.78 -12.11 11.38
CA THR A 70 -22.85 -11.16 11.73
C THR A 70 -22.87 -10.94 13.23
N ILE A 71 -23.05 -9.70 13.68
CA ILE A 71 -23.11 -9.33 15.09
C ILE A 71 -24.49 -8.74 15.39
N ALA A 72 -25.27 -9.45 16.21
CA ALA A 72 -26.67 -9.11 16.48
C ALA A 72 -26.83 -7.83 17.32
N GLU A 73 -25.92 -7.58 18.26
CA GLU A 73 -25.85 -6.32 19.00
C GLU A 73 -24.43 -5.75 18.84
N PRO A 74 -24.15 -4.96 17.79
CA PRO A 74 -22.81 -4.43 17.52
C PRO A 74 -22.27 -3.51 18.62
N ARG A 75 -23.13 -2.97 19.49
CA ARG A 75 -22.70 -2.17 20.65
C ARG A 75 -22.28 -3.04 21.83
N ASP A 76 -22.78 -4.27 21.92
CA ASP A 76 -22.39 -5.22 22.95
C ASP A 76 -20.95 -5.67 22.73
N ARG A 77 -20.11 -5.39 23.73
CA ARG A 77 -18.67 -5.69 23.69
C ARG A 77 -18.40 -7.20 23.63
N LYS A 78 -19.18 -8.01 24.36
CA LYS A 78 -18.97 -9.46 24.46
C LYS A 78 -19.30 -10.14 23.14
N GLN A 79 -20.44 -9.80 22.53
CA GLN A 79 -20.84 -10.34 21.22
C GLN A 79 -19.83 -9.96 20.14
N ARG A 80 -19.38 -8.69 20.12
CA ARG A 80 -18.31 -8.25 19.21
C ARG A 80 -17.04 -9.08 19.37
N PHE A 81 -16.60 -9.30 20.61
CA PHE A 81 -15.36 -10.03 20.87
C PHE A 81 -15.45 -11.49 20.41
N THR A 82 -16.55 -12.17 20.74
CA THR A 82 -16.76 -13.55 20.29
C THR A 82 -16.76 -13.66 18.77
N ALA A 83 -17.46 -12.74 18.10
CA ALA A 83 -17.55 -12.71 16.64
C ALA A 83 -16.18 -12.41 15.98
N LEU A 84 -15.49 -11.37 16.44
CA LEU A 84 -14.18 -10.99 15.92
C LEU A 84 -13.10 -12.04 16.23
N GLY A 85 -13.27 -12.82 17.31
CA GLY A 85 -12.40 -13.96 17.62
C GLY A 85 -12.46 -15.05 16.54
N ALA A 86 -13.63 -15.28 15.92
CA ALA A 86 -13.75 -16.21 14.79
C ALA A 86 -12.99 -15.69 13.56
N LEU A 87 -13.16 -14.41 13.21
CA LEU A 87 -12.40 -13.76 12.14
C LEU A 87 -10.88 -13.82 12.40
N ALA A 88 -10.45 -13.56 13.63
CA ALA A 88 -9.04 -13.56 14.02
C ALA A 88 -8.41 -14.96 13.89
N ARG A 89 -9.12 -16.02 14.27
CA ARG A 89 -8.67 -17.40 14.06
C ARG A 89 -8.56 -17.75 12.58
N ASP A 90 -9.54 -17.37 11.79
CA ASP A 90 -9.50 -17.57 10.34
C ASP A 90 -8.37 -16.76 9.67
N LEU A 91 -8.05 -15.57 10.19
CA LEU A 91 -6.88 -14.78 9.78
C LEU A 91 -5.59 -15.52 10.06
N ALA A 92 -5.44 -16.05 11.28
CA ALA A 92 -4.26 -16.84 11.62
C ALA A 92 -4.12 -18.07 10.72
N THR A 93 -5.22 -18.77 10.40
CA THR A 93 -5.21 -19.91 9.47
C THR A 93 -4.83 -19.52 8.05
N TYR A 94 -5.27 -18.35 7.57
CA TYR A 94 -4.84 -17.85 6.27
C TYR A 94 -3.34 -17.50 6.27
N LEU A 95 -2.88 -16.78 7.31
CA LEU A 95 -1.51 -16.28 7.42
C LEU A 95 -0.47 -17.39 7.65
N SER A 96 -0.85 -18.51 8.27
CA SER A 96 0.06 -19.62 8.53
C SER A 96 0.67 -20.21 7.25
N ARG A 97 0.01 -20.03 6.10
CA ARG A 97 0.49 -20.44 4.77
C ARG A 97 1.74 -19.67 4.32
N TYR A 98 1.98 -18.49 4.87
CA TYR A 98 3.06 -17.58 4.48
C TYR A 98 4.20 -17.59 5.51
N THR A 99 4.45 -18.74 6.12
CA THR A 99 5.48 -18.92 7.17
C THR A 99 6.78 -19.55 6.64
N VAL A 100 6.69 -20.32 5.55
CA VAL A 100 7.86 -20.98 4.95
C VAL A 100 8.85 -19.95 4.42
N THR A 101 10.12 -20.12 4.75
CA THR A 101 11.22 -19.27 4.27
C THR A 101 12.18 -20.04 3.37
N GLU A 102 12.83 -19.31 2.48
CA GLU A 102 13.88 -19.79 1.59
C GLU A 102 15.15 -18.92 1.75
N PRO A 103 16.35 -19.51 1.60
CA PRO A 103 17.59 -18.74 1.58
C PRO A 103 17.67 -17.90 0.31
N VAL A 104 17.91 -16.61 0.47
CA VAL A 104 18.13 -15.65 -0.61
C VAL A 104 19.53 -15.11 -0.47
N VAL A 105 20.37 -15.45 -1.46
CA VAL A 105 21.76 -15.00 -1.51
C VAL A 105 21.81 -13.63 -2.19
N ARG A 106 22.37 -12.64 -1.49
CA ARG A 106 22.59 -11.29 -2.04
C ARG A 106 24.06 -10.94 -1.94
N ALA A 107 24.60 -10.39 -3.03
CA ALA A 107 25.93 -9.81 -2.98
C ALA A 107 25.90 -8.57 -2.07
N THR A 108 26.84 -8.50 -1.12
CA THR A 108 27.02 -7.29 -0.30
C THR A 108 27.51 -6.13 -1.17
N GLY A 109 27.44 -4.90 -0.67
CA GLY A 109 27.70 -3.68 -1.45
C GLY A 109 29.05 -3.62 -2.19
N ASN A 110 30.03 -4.43 -1.79
CA ASN A 110 31.34 -4.54 -2.46
C ASN A 110 31.46 -5.73 -3.44
N GLY A 111 30.41 -6.56 -3.59
CA GLY A 111 30.36 -7.71 -4.48
C GLY A 111 31.30 -8.87 -4.13
N ARG A 112 32.01 -8.78 -3.00
CA ARG A 112 33.04 -9.74 -2.57
C ARG A 112 32.54 -10.75 -1.54
N GLU A 113 31.45 -10.43 -0.86
CA GLU A 113 30.85 -11.29 0.16
C GLU A 113 29.37 -11.55 -0.17
N LEU A 114 28.93 -12.77 0.09
CA LEU A 114 27.56 -13.20 -0.16
C LEU A 114 26.84 -13.26 1.19
N ASP A 115 25.81 -12.44 1.36
CA ASP A 115 24.94 -12.47 2.53
C ASP A 115 23.76 -13.42 2.24
N VAL A 116 23.54 -14.38 3.14
CA VAL A 116 22.46 -15.37 3.03
C VAL A 116 21.41 -15.04 4.08
N ASN A 117 20.33 -14.40 3.62
CA ASN A 117 19.19 -14.09 4.46
C ASN A 117 18.02 -15.02 4.13
N HIS A 118 17.15 -15.29 5.11
CA HIS A 118 15.94 -16.06 4.88
C HIS A 118 14.75 -15.13 4.59
N CYS A 119 14.08 -15.33 3.45
CA CYS A 119 12.87 -14.60 3.08
C CYS A 119 11.68 -15.56 3.03
N CYS A 120 10.48 -15.10 3.39
CA CYS A 120 9.26 -15.88 3.15
C CYS A 120 9.13 -16.20 1.66
N VAL A 121 8.79 -17.44 1.32
CA VAL A 121 8.57 -17.87 -0.08
C VAL A 121 7.46 -17.04 -0.74
N ASP A 122 6.46 -16.63 0.03
CA ASP A 122 5.37 -15.78 -0.43
C ASP A 122 4.87 -14.85 0.71
N ALA A 123 3.97 -13.92 0.38
CA ALA A 123 3.36 -12.99 1.34
C ALA A 123 1.82 -13.00 1.26
N PRO A 124 1.13 -12.67 2.36
CA PRO A 124 -0.32 -12.57 2.35
C PRO A 124 -0.79 -11.37 1.53
N GLN A 125 -1.87 -11.57 0.77
CA GLN A 125 -2.57 -10.51 0.06
C GLN A 125 -4.01 -10.37 0.58
N LEU A 126 -4.43 -9.15 0.88
CA LEU A 126 -5.80 -8.78 1.22
C LEU A 126 -6.36 -7.89 0.09
N VAL A 127 -7.56 -8.19 -0.37
CA VAL A 127 -8.28 -7.42 -1.39
C VAL A 127 -9.61 -6.97 -0.82
N VAL A 128 -9.93 -5.69 -1.00
CA VAL A 128 -11.16 -5.09 -0.52
C VAL A 128 -11.88 -4.36 -1.66
N PRO A 129 -13.20 -4.08 -1.56
CA PRO A 129 -13.93 -3.45 -2.66
C PRO A 129 -13.42 -2.04 -3.02
N ASN A 130 -13.10 -1.22 -2.01
CA ASN A 130 -12.80 0.21 -2.18
C ASN A 130 -11.87 0.74 -1.08
N GLU A 131 -11.39 1.99 -1.24
CA GLU A 131 -10.49 2.64 -0.27
C GLU A 131 -11.14 2.83 1.10
N ALA A 132 -12.46 3.07 1.16
CA ALA A 132 -13.17 3.18 2.43
C ALA A 132 -13.04 1.88 3.25
N THR A 133 -13.13 0.72 2.60
CA THR A 133 -12.96 -0.59 3.25
C THR A 133 -11.51 -0.82 3.64
N ALA A 134 -10.55 -0.40 2.81
CA ALA A 134 -9.12 -0.48 3.12
C ALA A 134 -8.76 0.33 4.38
N HIS A 135 -9.28 1.55 4.48
CA HIS A 135 -9.13 2.39 5.66
C HIS A 135 -9.77 1.74 6.89
N TRP A 136 -10.98 1.19 6.74
CA TRP A 136 -11.69 0.52 7.82
C TRP A 136 -10.96 -0.72 8.35
N VAL A 137 -10.28 -1.49 7.51
CA VAL A 137 -9.39 -2.59 7.95
C VAL A 137 -8.31 -2.10 8.91
N GLY A 138 -7.75 -0.90 8.65
CA GLY A 138 -6.79 -0.27 9.56
C GLY A 138 -7.38 0.09 10.92
N LEU A 139 -8.60 0.65 10.94
CA LEU A 139 -9.33 0.95 12.16
C LEU A 139 -9.68 -0.32 12.94
N LEU A 140 -10.11 -1.37 12.25
CA LEU A 140 -10.37 -2.67 12.86
C LEU A 140 -9.09 -3.24 13.48
N GLY A 141 -7.97 -3.17 12.76
CA GLY A 141 -6.66 -3.58 13.28
C GLY A 141 -6.27 -2.79 14.53
N GLN A 142 -6.46 -1.47 14.54
CA GLN A 142 -6.23 -0.64 15.72
C GLN A 142 -7.11 -1.05 16.89
N TYR A 143 -8.41 -1.25 16.65
CA TYR A 143 -9.36 -1.67 17.69
C TYR A 143 -8.97 -3.02 18.30
N LEU A 144 -8.69 -4.03 17.48
CA LEU A 144 -8.36 -5.38 17.94
C LEU A 144 -7.10 -5.42 18.82
N ARG A 145 -6.10 -4.58 18.54
CA ARG A 145 -4.89 -4.46 19.36
C ARG A 145 -5.12 -3.93 20.77
N THR A 146 -6.22 -3.21 20.99
CA THR A 146 -6.56 -2.66 22.32
C THR A 146 -7.31 -3.65 23.19
N LEU A 147 -7.68 -4.81 22.64
CA LEU A 147 -8.46 -5.82 23.36
C LEU A 147 -7.53 -6.71 24.18
N ASP A 148 -8.01 -7.16 25.33
CA ASP A 148 -7.24 -8.04 26.24
C ASP A 148 -7.45 -9.51 25.86
N ASP A 149 -7.03 -9.86 24.64
CA ASP A 149 -7.05 -11.23 24.10
C ASP A 149 -5.86 -11.40 23.13
N PRO A 150 -4.93 -12.34 23.37
CA PRO A 150 -3.73 -12.49 22.54
C PRO A 150 -4.01 -12.78 21.06
N VAL A 151 -5.07 -13.55 20.76
CA VAL A 151 -5.44 -13.90 19.38
C VAL A 151 -5.96 -12.66 18.65
N LEU A 152 -6.79 -11.85 19.31
CA LEU A 152 -7.27 -10.58 18.78
C LEU A 152 -6.13 -9.56 18.63
N GLN A 153 -5.22 -9.46 19.60
CA GLN A 153 -4.08 -8.55 19.52
C GLN A 153 -3.15 -8.90 18.35
N GLN A 154 -2.83 -10.18 18.16
CA GLN A 154 -2.03 -10.64 17.04
C GLN A 154 -2.73 -10.38 15.70
N ALA A 155 -4.03 -10.67 15.60
CA ALA A 155 -4.84 -10.32 14.43
C ALA A 155 -4.79 -8.81 14.13
N GLY A 156 -4.95 -7.97 15.16
CA GLY A 156 -4.86 -6.52 15.03
C GLY A 156 -3.48 -6.03 14.61
N ALA A 157 -2.41 -6.70 15.05
CA ALA A 157 -1.05 -6.42 14.59
C ALA A 157 -0.87 -6.71 13.10
N HIS A 158 -1.38 -7.85 12.62
CA HIS A 158 -1.34 -8.19 11.20
C HIS A 158 -2.21 -7.28 10.35
N LEU A 159 -3.47 -7.02 10.73
CA LEU A 159 -4.35 -6.12 9.99
C LEU A 159 -3.79 -4.69 9.95
N GLY A 160 -3.18 -4.22 11.05
CA GLY A 160 -2.51 -2.94 11.08
C GLY A 160 -1.33 -2.84 10.11
N TRP A 161 -0.50 -3.89 10.03
CA TRP A 161 0.58 -3.95 9.05
C TRP A 161 0.05 -3.98 7.63
N ILE A 162 -0.92 -4.85 7.32
CA ILE A 162 -1.58 -4.93 6.00
C ILE A 162 -2.15 -3.56 5.61
N ALA A 163 -2.90 -2.92 6.49
CA ALA A 163 -3.49 -1.60 6.27
C ALA A 163 -2.45 -0.49 6.04
N SER A 164 -1.28 -0.58 6.68
CA SER A 164 -0.19 0.38 6.45
C SER A 164 0.41 0.27 5.05
N ARG A 165 0.31 -0.90 4.40
CA ARG A 165 0.86 -1.11 3.05
C ARG A 165 0.09 -0.36 1.97
N ARG A 166 -1.18 0.01 2.21
CA ARG A 166 -1.99 0.80 1.26
C ARG A 166 -1.34 2.12 0.87
N HIS A 167 -0.57 2.71 1.79
CA HIS A 167 0.12 3.97 1.56
C HIS A 167 1.39 3.81 0.73
N LEU A 168 1.95 2.60 0.64
CA LEU A 168 3.21 2.36 -0.07
C LEU A 168 2.93 2.15 -1.55
N PRO A 169 3.40 3.04 -2.45
CA PRO A 169 3.25 2.86 -3.88
C PRO A 169 3.87 1.54 -4.33
N GLY A 170 3.18 0.83 -5.21
CA GLY A 170 3.63 -0.44 -5.77
C GLY A 170 3.45 -1.67 -4.87
N SER A 171 3.11 -1.51 -3.59
CA SER A 171 2.81 -2.67 -2.72
C SER A 171 1.54 -3.38 -3.19
N SER A 172 1.55 -4.71 -3.17
CA SER A 172 0.41 -5.55 -3.54
C SER A 172 -0.18 -6.30 -2.34
N VAL A 173 0.21 -5.94 -1.11
CA VAL A 173 -0.28 -6.60 0.13
C VAL A 173 -1.75 -6.26 0.42
N LEU A 174 -2.14 -4.99 0.26
CA LEU A 174 -3.53 -4.54 0.36
C LEU A 174 -3.93 -3.84 -0.94
N LEU A 175 -4.91 -4.41 -1.63
CA LEU A 175 -5.43 -3.87 -2.89
C LEU A 175 -6.89 -3.50 -2.73
N THR A 176 -7.30 -2.40 -3.36
CA THR A 176 -8.71 -2.08 -3.56
C THR A 176 -9.13 -2.47 -4.97
N ALA A 177 -10.32 -3.03 -5.14
CA ALA A 177 -10.83 -3.37 -6.46
C ALA A 177 -11.04 -2.12 -7.32
N THR A 178 -11.47 -1.01 -6.72
CA THR A 178 -11.59 0.28 -7.42
C THR A 178 -10.24 0.78 -7.96
N ASP A 179 -9.16 0.76 -7.18
CA ASP A 179 -7.85 1.24 -7.66
C ASP A 179 -7.26 0.28 -8.69
N LEU A 180 -7.48 -1.04 -8.52
CA LEU A 180 -7.11 -2.02 -9.53
C LEU A 180 -7.79 -1.69 -10.86
N LEU A 181 -9.10 -1.45 -10.88
CA LEU A 181 -9.82 -1.16 -12.12
C LEU A 181 -9.44 0.21 -12.70
N THR A 182 -9.38 1.28 -11.90
CA THR A 182 -9.00 2.62 -12.40
C THR A 182 -7.55 2.73 -12.84
N THR A 183 -6.67 1.83 -12.39
CA THR A 183 -5.31 1.71 -12.94
C THR A 183 -5.33 1.25 -14.40
N HIS A 184 -6.25 0.35 -14.77
CA HIS A 184 -6.22 -0.35 -16.06
C HIS A 184 -7.29 0.09 -17.05
N TRP A 185 -8.35 0.78 -16.61
CA TRP A 185 -9.41 1.29 -17.46
C TRP A 185 -9.69 2.78 -17.19
N ARG A 186 -10.15 3.50 -18.22
CA ARG A 186 -10.70 4.85 -18.12
C ARG A 186 -12.18 4.82 -18.42
N THR A 187 -12.98 5.42 -17.55
CA THR A 187 -14.43 5.57 -17.72
C THR A 187 -14.76 6.98 -18.22
N GLY A 188 -16.01 7.20 -18.64
CA GLY A 188 -16.55 8.53 -18.89
C GLY A 188 -17.06 9.23 -17.61
N GLN A 189 -16.92 8.60 -16.45
CA GLN A 189 -17.44 9.09 -15.17
C GLN A 189 -16.56 10.18 -14.58
N LEU A 190 -17.00 10.83 -13.51
CA LEU A 190 -16.13 11.63 -12.64
C LEU A 190 -15.26 10.73 -11.75
N PRO A 191 -14.05 11.17 -11.33
CA PRO A 191 -13.18 10.34 -10.48
C PRO A 191 -13.82 9.91 -9.16
N THR A 192 -14.72 10.72 -8.61
CA THR A 192 -15.48 10.37 -7.39
C THR A 192 -16.48 9.23 -7.62
N GLU A 193 -17.06 9.14 -8.82
CA GLU A 193 -18.00 8.07 -9.19
C GLU A 193 -17.28 6.74 -9.46
N ASP A 194 -16.02 6.78 -9.89
CA ASP A 194 -15.17 5.59 -10.00
C ASP A 194 -14.88 4.93 -8.63
N GLY A 195 -15.17 5.63 -7.52
CA GLY A 195 -15.17 5.05 -6.17
C GLY A 195 -16.30 4.03 -5.92
N HIS A 196 -17.32 3.99 -6.78
CA HIS A 196 -18.40 3.01 -6.69
C HIS A 196 -18.10 1.78 -7.57
N LEU A 197 -17.63 0.70 -6.93
CA LEU A 197 -17.15 -0.51 -7.62
C LEU A 197 -18.15 -1.07 -8.65
N GLY A 198 -19.43 -1.17 -8.29
CA GLY A 198 -20.46 -1.69 -9.21
C GLY A 198 -20.67 -0.81 -10.46
N ARG A 199 -20.48 0.52 -10.34
CA ARG A 199 -20.59 1.44 -11.48
C ARG A 199 -19.38 1.28 -12.39
N LEU A 200 -18.19 1.20 -11.78
CA LEU A 200 -16.93 1.03 -12.49
C LEU A 200 -16.94 -0.26 -13.33
N LEU A 201 -17.43 -1.37 -12.76
CA LEU A 201 -17.62 -2.62 -13.51
C LEU A 201 -18.64 -2.49 -14.63
N ALA A 202 -19.77 -1.82 -14.39
CA ALA A 202 -20.78 -1.56 -15.42
C ALA A 202 -20.23 -0.77 -16.61
N TRP A 203 -19.23 0.10 -16.39
CA TRP A 203 -18.54 0.78 -17.49
C TRP A 203 -17.60 -0.14 -18.27
N ILE A 204 -16.92 -1.07 -17.61
CA ILE A 204 -15.91 -1.94 -18.24
C ILE A 204 -16.59 -3.09 -19.01
N GLU A 205 -17.51 -3.76 -18.33
CA GLU A 205 -18.24 -4.92 -18.80
C GLU A 205 -19.75 -4.73 -18.54
N PRO A 206 -20.41 -3.83 -19.29
CA PRO A 206 -21.86 -3.68 -19.18
C PRO A 206 -22.56 -5.00 -19.54
N PRO A 207 -23.69 -5.34 -18.88
CA PRO A 207 -24.51 -6.47 -19.26
C PRO A 207 -24.87 -6.45 -20.75
N ALA A 208 -25.03 -7.64 -21.35
CA ALA A 208 -25.38 -7.75 -22.75
C ALA A 208 -26.70 -7.01 -23.05
N GLY A 209 -26.66 -6.08 -24.00
CA GLY A 209 -27.83 -5.30 -24.41
C GLY A 209 -28.09 -4.03 -23.61
N SER A 210 -27.29 -3.70 -22.60
CA SER A 210 -27.32 -2.38 -21.95
C SER A 210 -26.10 -1.54 -22.30
N ASP A 211 -26.26 -0.21 -22.28
CA ASP A 211 -25.13 0.71 -22.31
C ASP A 211 -24.55 0.90 -20.89
N ALA A 212 -23.34 1.46 -20.79
CA ALA A 212 -22.70 1.69 -19.50
C ALA A 212 -23.48 2.66 -18.60
N TRP A 213 -24.26 3.57 -19.16
CA TRP A 213 -25.02 4.56 -18.39
C TRP A 213 -26.15 3.91 -17.62
N GLN A 214 -26.98 3.13 -18.32
CA GLN A 214 -28.08 2.39 -17.72
C GLN A 214 -27.54 1.38 -16.71
N ALA A 215 -26.50 0.62 -17.09
CA ALA A 215 -25.89 -0.36 -16.20
C ALA A 215 -25.25 0.28 -14.94
N ALA A 216 -24.64 1.46 -15.06
CA ALA A 216 -24.10 2.18 -13.92
C ALA A 216 -25.21 2.69 -12.99
N ARG A 217 -26.30 3.24 -13.53
CA ARG A 217 -27.47 3.65 -12.74
C ARG A 217 -28.12 2.49 -12.02
N ASP A 218 -28.25 1.34 -12.68
CA ASP A 218 -28.77 0.12 -12.06
C ASP A 218 -27.83 -0.39 -10.96
N ALA A 219 -26.52 -0.20 -11.14
CA ALA A 219 -25.54 -0.54 -10.11
C ALA A 219 -25.61 0.38 -8.88
N GLU A 220 -25.95 1.66 -9.03
CA GLU A 220 -26.17 2.60 -7.91
C GLU A 220 -27.41 2.29 -7.09
N ALA A 221 -28.42 1.68 -7.70
CA ALA A 221 -29.64 1.29 -7.00
C ALA A 221 -29.40 0.10 -6.05
N ARG A 222 -28.26 -0.59 -6.17
CA ARG A 222 -27.85 -1.66 -5.24
C ARG A 222 -27.18 -1.03 -4.01
N PRO A 223 -27.22 -1.72 -2.84
CA PRO A 223 -26.50 -1.24 -1.67
C PRO A 223 -25.01 -1.02 -1.97
N PRO A 224 -24.40 0.03 -1.40
CA PRO A 224 -22.99 0.33 -1.64
C PRO A 224 -22.12 -0.81 -1.11
N ALA A 225 -20.91 -0.95 -1.66
CA ALA A 225 -19.99 -2.05 -1.33
C ALA A 225 -19.46 -2.05 0.12
N GLY A 226 -19.94 -1.14 0.97
CA GLY A 226 -19.44 -0.89 2.32
C GLY A 226 -18.15 -0.08 2.33
N PRO A 227 -17.58 0.19 3.53
CA PRO A 227 -18.04 -0.28 4.84
C PRO A 227 -19.02 0.68 5.51
N ALA A 228 -19.17 1.88 4.95
CA ALA A 228 -20.12 2.89 5.41
C ALA A 228 -21.55 2.42 5.22
N SER A 229 -22.42 2.83 6.14
CA SER A 229 -23.81 2.45 6.14
C SER A 229 -24.66 3.30 5.19
N ASP A 230 -25.74 2.73 4.67
CA ASP A 230 -26.76 3.41 3.91
C ASP A 230 -27.95 3.73 4.83
N PRO A 231 -28.26 5.01 5.10
CA PRO A 231 -29.34 5.40 5.99
C PRO A 231 -30.72 4.85 5.61
N ALA A 232 -31.02 4.73 4.31
CA ALA A 232 -32.32 4.24 3.85
C ALA A 232 -32.44 2.74 4.12
N TRP A 233 -31.40 1.98 3.76
CA TRP A 233 -31.32 0.54 4.05
C TRP A 233 -31.28 0.26 5.55
N ASP A 234 -30.54 1.07 6.32
CA ASP A 234 -30.44 0.94 7.78
C ASP A 234 -31.81 1.06 8.45
N GLN A 235 -32.63 2.01 8.03
CA GLN A 235 -33.95 2.26 8.62
C GLN A 235 -34.98 1.19 8.28
N VAL A 236 -34.97 0.69 7.04
CA VAL A 236 -36.01 -0.20 6.50
C VAL A 236 -35.67 -1.67 6.70
N VAL A 237 -34.40 -2.05 6.57
CA VAL A 237 -33.96 -3.45 6.57
C VAL A 237 -33.17 -3.78 7.83
N LEU A 238 -32.11 -3.01 8.13
CA LEU A 238 -31.19 -3.37 9.21
C LEU A 238 -31.83 -3.25 10.60
N ARG A 239 -32.42 -2.11 10.91
CA ARG A 239 -33.00 -1.83 12.24
C ARG A 239 -34.04 -2.88 12.63
N PRO A 240 -35.05 -3.21 11.81
CA PRO A 240 -35.99 -4.29 12.15
C PRO A 240 -35.33 -5.66 12.31
N ALA A 241 -34.25 -5.95 11.57
CA ALA A 241 -33.52 -7.20 11.71
C ALA A 241 -32.73 -7.26 13.03
N LEU A 242 -32.09 -6.16 13.44
CA LEU A 242 -31.38 -6.04 14.72
C LEU A 242 -32.35 -6.12 15.91
N GLU A 243 -33.48 -5.42 15.85
CA GLU A 243 -34.52 -5.44 16.91
C GLU A 243 -35.03 -6.86 17.15
N ARG A 244 -35.35 -7.61 16.09
CA ARG A 244 -35.75 -9.02 16.24
C ARG A 244 -34.64 -9.92 16.76
N ALA A 245 -33.41 -9.72 16.30
CA ALA A 245 -32.26 -10.49 16.79
C ALA A 245 -32.04 -10.24 18.29
N LYS A 246 -32.26 -9.01 18.75
CA LYS A 246 -32.14 -8.61 20.16
C LYS A 246 -33.28 -9.14 21.03
N GLU A 247 -34.54 -8.93 20.60
CA GLU A 247 -35.72 -9.26 21.40
C GLU A 247 -36.06 -10.75 21.39
N GLN A 248 -35.89 -11.41 20.24
CA GLN A 248 -36.36 -12.77 20.00
C GLN A 248 -35.21 -13.76 19.86
N GLY A 249 -33.96 -13.30 19.84
CA GLY A 249 -32.79 -14.13 19.54
C GLY A 249 -32.72 -14.62 18.09
N ASP A 250 -33.64 -14.18 17.22
CA ASP A 250 -33.70 -14.64 15.83
C ASP A 250 -32.75 -13.85 14.93
N VAL A 251 -31.56 -14.42 14.71
CA VAL A 251 -30.52 -13.85 13.84
C VAL A 251 -30.74 -14.17 12.35
N ARG A 252 -31.77 -14.94 11.95
CA ARG A 252 -31.93 -15.38 10.55
C ARG A 252 -32.14 -14.19 9.61
N ARG A 253 -33.02 -13.26 9.98
CA ARG A 253 -33.27 -12.05 9.18
C ARG A 253 -32.02 -11.18 9.04
N LEU A 254 -31.26 -11.02 10.12
CA LEU A 254 -29.99 -10.29 10.09
C LEU A 254 -28.98 -10.95 9.15
N LYS A 255 -28.86 -12.29 9.19
CA LYS A 255 -27.99 -13.03 8.27
C LYS A 255 -28.41 -12.87 6.82
N ILE A 256 -29.70 -12.90 6.51
CA ILE A 256 -30.21 -12.69 5.15
C ILE A 256 -29.88 -11.27 4.67
N ALA A 257 -30.22 -10.25 5.46
CA ALA A 257 -29.94 -8.85 5.14
C ALA A 257 -28.42 -8.59 4.97
N ALA A 258 -27.60 -9.10 5.88
CA ALA A 258 -26.15 -9.00 5.80
C ALA A 258 -25.56 -9.74 4.58
N THR A 259 -26.17 -10.87 4.19
CA THR A 259 -25.79 -11.57 2.97
C THR A 259 -26.08 -10.69 1.77
N GLU A 260 -27.31 -10.18 1.64
CA GLU A 260 -27.75 -9.38 0.51
C GLU A 260 -26.89 -8.13 0.29
N VAL A 261 -26.61 -7.37 1.37
CA VAL A 261 -25.85 -6.12 1.28
C VAL A 261 -24.37 -6.35 0.90
N LEU A 262 -23.76 -7.45 1.36
CA LEU A 262 -22.33 -7.74 1.10
C LEU A 262 -22.08 -8.61 -0.14
N ASP A 263 -23.10 -9.32 -0.65
CA ASP A 263 -22.93 -10.25 -1.77
C ASP A 263 -22.57 -9.52 -3.07
N GLY A 264 -23.13 -8.33 -3.29
CA GLY A 264 -22.75 -7.46 -4.41
C GLY A 264 -21.27 -7.08 -4.35
N ALA A 265 -20.84 -6.50 -3.22
CA ALA A 265 -19.43 -6.12 -3.00
C ALA A 265 -18.47 -7.30 -3.19
N TRP A 266 -18.84 -8.46 -2.67
CA TRP A 266 -18.07 -9.69 -2.78
C TRP A 266 -17.91 -10.14 -4.23
N ARG A 267 -19.02 -10.27 -4.98
CA ARG A 267 -19.01 -10.68 -6.39
C ARG A 267 -18.25 -9.69 -7.25
N ASP A 268 -18.49 -8.41 -7.05
CA ASP A 268 -17.87 -7.33 -7.81
C ASP A 268 -16.35 -7.27 -7.55
N THR A 269 -15.89 -7.53 -6.32
CA THR A 269 -14.46 -7.62 -6.00
C THR A 269 -13.78 -8.77 -6.73
N TRP A 270 -14.42 -9.94 -6.79
CA TRP A 270 -13.89 -11.07 -7.56
C TRP A 270 -13.90 -10.82 -9.07
N ALA A 271 -14.96 -10.19 -9.59
CA ALA A 271 -15.01 -9.79 -11.00
C ALA A 271 -13.87 -8.84 -11.38
N ALA A 272 -13.55 -7.88 -10.51
CA ALA A 272 -12.41 -6.99 -10.71
C ALA A 272 -11.07 -7.75 -10.78
N LEU A 273 -10.87 -8.73 -9.89
CA LEU A 273 -9.69 -9.59 -9.92
C LEU A 273 -9.62 -10.42 -11.20
N ASP A 274 -10.74 -10.99 -11.64
CA ASP A 274 -10.81 -11.78 -12.86
C ASP A 274 -10.43 -10.94 -14.10
N LEU A 275 -10.96 -9.71 -14.21
CA LEU A 275 -10.63 -8.79 -15.31
C LEU A 275 -9.13 -8.47 -15.37
N VAL A 276 -8.49 -8.17 -14.24
CA VAL A 276 -7.06 -7.84 -14.22
C VAL A 276 -6.19 -9.08 -14.45
N ARG A 277 -6.63 -10.27 -14.02
CA ARG A 277 -5.93 -11.54 -14.27
C ARG A 277 -5.87 -11.93 -15.75
N LEU A 278 -6.78 -11.40 -16.59
CA LEU A 278 -6.71 -11.59 -18.03
C LEU A 278 -5.54 -10.81 -18.67
N LEU A 279 -5.00 -9.81 -17.98
CA LEU A 279 -3.86 -9.04 -18.45
C LEU A 279 -2.54 -9.77 -18.12
N PRO A 280 -1.59 -9.82 -19.07
CA PRO A 280 -0.26 -10.33 -18.78
C PRO A 280 0.45 -9.44 -17.73
N PRO A 281 1.23 -10.02 -16.80
CA PRO A 281 1.91 -9.24 -15.77
C PRO A 281 2.98 -8.32 -16.36
N GLY A 282 3.13 -7.12 -15.79
CA GLY A 282 4.27 -6.25 -16.07
C GLY A 282 5.59 -6.85 -15.58
N GLU A 283 6.69 -6.56 -16.27
CA GLU A 283 8.02 -7.14 -15.99
C GLU A 283 8.50 -6.86 -14.56
N HIS A 284 8.24 -5.65 -14.05
CA HIS A 284 8.70 -5.24 -12.72
C HIS A 284 7.79 -5.69 -11.58
N VAL A 285 6.62 -6.28 -11.85
CA VAL A 285 5.66 -6.72 -10.82
C VAL A 285 6.29 -7.73 -9.86
N ALA A 286 7.01 -8.72 -10.38
CA ALA A 286 7.64 -9.76 -9.56
C ALA A 286 8.67 -9.17 -8.59
N ARG A 287 9.47 -8.19 -9.04
CA ARG A 287 10.45 -7.49 -8.20
C ARG A 287 9.80 -6.67 -7.10
N ARG A 288 8.67 -6.00 -7.40
CA ARG A 288 7.89 -5.28 -6.37
C ARG A 288 7.31 -6.25 -5.34
N TRP A 289 6.81 -7.39 -5.79
CA TRP A 289 6.31 -8.44 -4.89
C TRP A 289 7.39 -9.02 -3.99
N GLU A 290 8.63 -9.18 -4.49
CA GLU A 290 9.77 -9.57 -3.64
C GLU A 290 9.97 -8.58 -2.49
N SER A 291 9.84 -7.28 -2.72
CA SER A 291 9.91 -6.25 -1.66
C SER A 291 8.83 -6.46 -0.59
N ASP A 292 7.61 -6.80 -1.00
CA ASP A 292 6.51 -7.12 -0.08
C ASP A 292 6.78 -8.39 0.72
N ARG A 293 7.37 -9.43 0.11
CA ARG A 293 7.81 -10.66 0.80
C ARG A 293 8.84 -10.37 1.89
N TRP A 294 9.83 -9.53 1.60
CA TRP A 294 10.79 -9.06 2.61
C TRP A 294 10.12 -8.24 3.71
N SER A 295 9.17 -7.37 3.34
CA SER A 295 8.38 -6.62 4.32
C SER A 295 7.56 -7.53 5.23
N TRP A 296 6.96 -8.59 4.69
CA TRP A 296 6.20 -9.57 5.46
C TRP A 296 7.11 -10.35 6.40
N THR A 297 8.27 -10.81 5.92
CA THR A 297 9.28 -11.53 6.72
C THR A 297 9.66 -10.73 7.97
N ARG A 298 10.08 -9.47 7.79
CA ARG A 298 10.45 -8.58 8.90
C ARG A 298 9.28 -8.26 9.83
N HIS A 299 8.06 -8.18 9.31
CA HIS A 299 6.88 -7.98 10.15
C HIS A 299 6.61 -9.19 11.04
N ARG A 300 6.62 -10.39 10.45
CA ARG A 300 6.40 -11.64 11.15
C ARG A 300 7.44 -11.86 12.24
N GLU A 301 8.72 -11.60 11.96
CA GLU A 301 9.79 -11.70 12.96
C GLU A 301 9.56 -10.76 14.15
N ARG A 302 9.13 -9.52 13.91
CA ARG A 302 8.78 -8.59 15.00
C ARG A 302 7.57 -9.06 15.80
N VAL A 303 6.55 -9.64 15.14
CA VAL A 303 5.38 -10.22 15.83
C VAL A 303 5.80 -11.36 16.73
N LEU A 304 6.62 -12.29 16.22
CA LEU A 304 7.12 -13.43 16.99
C LEU A 304 8.01 -13.00 18.16
N ALA A 305 8.83 -11.96 17.97
CA ALA A 305 9.67 -11.40 19.01
C ALA A 305 8.90 -10.54 20.03
N GLY A 306 7.60 -10.27 19.82
CA GLY A 306 6.82 -9.38 20.67
C GLY A 306 7.28 -7.91 20.62
N THR A 307 8.05 -7.52 19.59
CA THR A 307 8.65 -6.18 19.46
C THR A 307 7.84 -5.23 18.56
N VAL A 308 6.63 -5.63 18.16
CA VAL A 308 5.78 -4.78 17.31
C VAL A 308 5.26 -3.61 18.13
N SER A 309 5.73 -2.41 17.78
CA SER A 309 5.17 -1.16 18.26
C SER A 309 4.29 -0.51 17.19
N PHE A 310 3.19 0.09 17.63
CA PHE A 310 2.33 0.93 16.78
C PHE A 310 2.23 2.29 17.44
N THR A 311 2.81 3.31 16.82
CA THR A 311 2.66 4.69 17.27
C THR A 311 1.68 5.41 16.36
N THR A 312 0.76 6.18 16.95
CA THR A 312 -0.18 7.01 16.19
C THR A 312 0.54 8.11 15.40
N ARG A 313 1.70 8.55 15.90
CA ARG A 313 2.57 9.54 15.27
C ARG A 313 3.98 8.97 15.14
N LEU A 314 4.60 9.20 14.00
CA LEU A 314 6.03 8.93 13.81
C LEU A 314 6.84 10.07 14.42
N ALA A 315 8.02 9.73 14.96
CA ALA A 315 9.03 10.73 15.27
C ALA A 315 9.65 11.28 13.96
N ASP A 316 10.36 12.40 14.05
CA ASP A 316 10.86 13.19 12.91
C ASP A 316 11.69 12.35 11.93
N VAL A 317 12.70 11.63 12.43
CA VAL A 317 13.59 10.82 11.56
C VAL A 317 12.84 9.67 10.88
N PRO A 318 12.05 8.82 11.59
CA PRO A 318 11.19 7.83 10.94
C PRO A 318 10.19 8.43 9.94
N ALA A 319 9.60 9.60 10.23
CA ALA A 319 8.69 10.28 9.33
C ALA A 319 9.40 10.74 8.04
N TYR A 320 10.59 11.32 8.17
CA TYR A 320 11.44 11.71 7.04
C TYR A 320 11.80 10.52 6.14
N ARG A 321 12.31 9.44 6.74
CA ARG A 321 12.62 8.20 6.02
C ARG A 321 11.41 7.63 5.31
N TYR A 322 10.25 7.66 5.96
CA TYR A 322 9.01 7.17 5.39
C TYR A 322 8.53 8.04 4.21
N LEU A 323 8.57 9.37 4.31
CA LEU A 323 8.21 10.24 3.19
C LEU A 323 9.15 10.02 2.00
N HIS A 324 10.46 9.97 2.24
CA HIS A 324 11.41 9.70 1.16
C HIS A 324 11.16 8.34 0.50
N GLU A 325 10.82 7.32 1.29
CA GLU A 325 10.39 6.02 0.75
C GLU A 325 9.15 6.15 -0.13
N LEU A 326 8.15 6.95 0.28
CA LEU A 326 6.95 7.21 -0.52
C LEU A 326 7.27 7.92 -1.84
N GLU A 327 8.09 8.96 -1.83
CA GLU A 327 8.48 9.72 -3.03
C GLU A 327 9.27 8.84 -4.00
N THR A 328 10.23 8.09 -3.47
CA THR A 328 11.08 7.17 -4.25
C THR A 328 10.24 6.06 -4.86
N ARG A 329 9.33 5.45 -4.09
CA ARG A 329 8.45 4.39 -4.58
C ARG A 329 7.42 4.91 -5.58
N THR A 330 6.90 6.13 -5.42
CA THR A 330 5.96 6.74 -6.38
C THR A 330 6.66 6.91 -7.73
N THR A 331 7.82 7.58 -7.73
CA THR A 331 8.62 7.80 -8.93
C THR A 331 9.05 6.48 -9.58
N ALA A 332 9.44 5.50 -8.76
CA ALA A 332 9.81 4.17 -9.24
C ALA A 332 8.62 3.42 -9.86
N LEU A 333 7.43 3.51 -9.26
CA LEU A 333 6.22 2.87 -9.77
C LEU A 333 5.82 3.44 -11.12
N ASP A 334 5.69 4.77 -11.23
CA ASP A 334 5.29 5.44 -12.47
C ASP A 334 6.25 5.10 -13.61
N ARG A 335 7.56 5.17 -13.33
CA ARG A 335 8.61 4.74 -14.26
C ARG A 335 8.44 3.29 -14.68
N GLN A 336 8.32 2.36 -13.73
CA GLN A 336 8.27 0.93 -14.03
C GLN A 336 7.01 0.59 -14.84
N MET A 337 5.86 1.18 -14.49
CA MET A 337 4.62 0.99 -15.24
C MET A 337 4.75 1.48 -16.68
N ALA A 338 5.38 2.63 -16.90
CA ALA A 338 5.62 3.16 -18.25
C ALA A 338 6.58 2.28 -19.06
N LEU A 339 7.62 1.73 -18.44
CA LEU A 339 8.55 0.81 -19.11
C LEU A 339 7.92 -0.56 -19.39
N ASP A 340 7.05 -1.05 -18.51
CA ASP A 340 6.38 -2.34 -18.65
C ASP A 340 5.25 -2.34 -19.71
N ASP A 341 4.61 -1.19 -19.91
CA ASP A 341 3.32 -1.10 -20.61
C ASP A 341 3.28 -0.01 -21.68
N PRO A 342 3.06 -0.38 -22.96
CA PRO A 342 3.00 0.58 -24.06
C PRO A 342 1.85 1.59 -23.93
N LEU A 343 0.71 1.24 -23.31
CA LEU A 343 -0.40 2.20 -23.13
C LEU A 343 -0.07 3.24 -22.06
N VAL A 344 0.70 2.86 -21.04
CA VAL A 344 1.19 3.81 -20.05
C VAL A 344 2.25 4.71 -20.67
N MET A 345 3.20 4.14 -21.44
CA MET A 345 4.19 4.92 -22.19
C MET A 345 3.55 5.90 -23.19
N ALA A 346 2.46 5.51 -23.85
CA ALA A 346 1.74 6.36 -24.77
C ALA A 346 1.25 7.68 -24.14
N ARG A 347 1.00 7.71 -22.82
CA ARG A 347 0.68 8.94 -22.10
C ARG A 347 1.85 9.93 -22.12
N TYR A 348 3.06 9.45 -21.86
CA TYR A 348 4.29 10.26 -21.91
C TYR A 348 4.60 10.73 -23.34
N LEU A 349 4.31 9.91 -24.35
CA LEU A 349 4.42 10.32 -25.75
C LEU A 349 3.42 11.42 -26.10
N ALA A 350 2.16 11.27 -25.67
CA ALA A 350 1.11 12.25 -25.94
C ALA A 350 1.31 13.59 -25.23
N THR A 351 1.95 13.61 -24.05
CA THR A 351 2.32 14.85 -23.34
C THR A 351 3.65 15.45 -23.82
N GLY A 352 4.36 14.78 -24.74
CA GLY A 352 5.69 15.19 -25.19
C GLY A 352 6.75 15.11 -24.10
N GLU A 353 6.56 14.26 -23.09
CA GLU A 353 7.58 13.93 -22.08
C GLU A 353 8.53 12.84 -22.56
N ALA A 354 8.03 11.93 -23.38
CA ALA A 354 8.80 10.93 -24.10
C ALA A 354 8.73 11.19 -25.61
N VAL A 355 9.65 10.57 -26.35
CA VAL A 355 9.70 10.64 -27.81
C VAL A 355 9.93 9.26 -28.40
N ALA A 356 9.21 8.94 -29.47
CA ALA A 356 9.37 7.70 -30.23
C ALA A 356 9.79 8.03 -31.67
N GLY A 357 10.68 7.23 -32.23
CA GLY A 357 11.18 7.47 -33.58
C GLY A 357 12.18 6.43 -34.05
N VAL A 358 12.75 6.67 -35.23
CA VAL A 358 13.73 5.79 -35.89
C VAL A 358 15.09 6.47 -35.89
N VAL A 359 16.15 5.74 -35.52
CA VAL A 359 17.52 6.25 -35.59
C VAL A 359 17.96 6.39 -37.05
N VAL A 360 18.21 7.60 -37.53
CA VAL A 360 18.59 7.86 -38.94
C VAL A 360 20.10 8.02 -39.10
N LYS A 361 20.76 8.56 -38.08
CA LYS A 361 22.21 8.80 -38.11
C LYS A 361 22.79 8.59 -36.73
N ARG A 362 24.03 8.11 -36.70
CA ARG A 362 24.87 8.04 -35.50
C ARG A 362 26.26 8.56 -35.79
N ASP A 363 26.84 9.25 -34.82
CA ASP A 363 28.25 9.61 -34.78
C ASP A 363 28.85 9.06 -33.47
N PRO A 364 29.34 7.80 -33.50
CA PRO A 364 29.81 7.12 -32.29
C PRO A 364 31.17 7.64 -31.79
N GLU A 365 31.95 8.32 -32.63
CA GLU A 365 33.30 8.78 -32.29
C GLU A 365 33.37 10.26 -31.90
N HIS A 366 32.23 10.97 -31.91
CA HIS A 366 32.15 12.37 -31.52
C HIS A 366 32.72 12.64 -30.12
N THR A 367 33.58 13.65 -30.01
CA THR A 367 34.22 14.07 -28.75
C THR A 367 34.02 15.56 -28.48
N ILE A 368 33.85 15.93 -27.22
CA ILE A 368 33.84 17.33 -26.76
C ILE A 368 35.00 17.61 -25.80
N THR A 369 35.43 18.86 -25.76
CA THR A 369 36.40 19.33 -24.76
C THR A 369 35.67 19.71 -23.47
N ASN A 370 35.94 19.01 -22.37
CA ASN A 370 35.39 19.37 -21.07
C ASN A 370 36.00 20.67 -20.52
N ALA A 371 35.40 21.27 -19.50
CA ALA A 371 35.90 22.48 -18.82
C ALA A 371 37.36 22.37 -18.33
N GLY A 372 37.83 21.15 -18.04
CA GLY A 372 39.23 20.86 -17.69
C GLY A 372 40.17 20.61 -18.88
N GLY A 373 39.77 20.95 -20.12
CA GLY A 373 40.59 20.82 -21.33
C GLY A 373 40.76 19.40 -21.88
N ARG A 374 40.20 18.37 -21.21
CA ARG A 374 40.27 16.98 -21.66
C ARG A 374 39.21 16.68 -22.72
N SER A 375 39.60 16.02 -23.80
CA SER A 375 38.67 15.45 -24.79
C SER A 375 37.93 14.25 -24.20
N VAL A 376 36.60 14.27 -24.26
CA VAL A 376 35.71 13.23 -23.73
C VAL A 376 34.72 12.79 -24.80
N LEU A 377 34.53 11.48 -24.92
CA LEU A 377 33.61 10.85 -25.86
C LEU A 377 32.15 11.17 -25.51
N ARG A 378 31.43 11.73 -26.48
CA ARG A 378 30.01 12.11 -26.42
C ARG A 378 29.35 11.79 -27.76
N PRO A 379 28.98 10.52 -28.00
CA PRO A 379 28.32 10.13 -29.23
C PRO A 379 27.09 10.97 -29.53
N LEU A 380 26.83 11.23 -30.82
CA LEU A 380 25.61 11.89 -31.29
C LEU A 380 24.68 10.90 -31.97
N LEU A 381 23.38 11.09 -31.77
CA LEU A 381 22.31 10.32 -32.40
C LEU A 381 21.27 11.26 -32.97
N TRP A 382 20.77 10.95 -34.16
CA TRP A 382 19.65 11.65 -34.78
C TRP A 382 18.49 10.68 -34.91
N VAL A 383 17.38 11.02 -34.26
CA VAL A 383 16.17 10.20 -34.26
C VAL A 383 15.11 10.96 -35.03
N ARG A 384 14.59 10.35 -36.11
CA ARG A 384 13.46 10.89 -36.86
C ARG A 384 12.16 10.52 -36.16
N THR A 385 11.31 11.50 -35.91
CA THR A 385 10.08 11.38 -35.14
C THR A 385 8.87 11.63 -36.03
N ASN A 386 7.72 11.06 -35.65
CA ASN A 386 6.46 11.26 -36.38
C ASN A 386 5.67 12.50 -35.91
N ALA A 387 6.13 13.13 -34.82
CA ALA A 387 5.55 14.33 -34.24
C ALA A 387 6.66 15.26 -33.78
N ALA A 388 6.36 16.57 -33.76
CA ALA A 388 7.28 17.59 -33.26
C ALA A 388 7.55 17.37 -31.76
N PHE A 389 8.82 17.49 -31.37
CA PHE A 389 9.25 17.35 -29.98
C PHE A 389 9.57 18.73 -29.39
N ASP A 390 8.58 19.32 -28.70
CA ASP A 390 8.61 20.71 -28.24
C ASP A 390 9.45 20.98 -26.97
N ARG A 391 10.19 19.99 -26.46
CA ARG A 391 10.99 20.17 -25.24
C ARG A 391 12.28 20.94 -25.53
N PRO A 392 12.73 21.80 -24.58
CA PRO A 392 13.93 22.60 -24.79
C PRO A 392 15.20 21.73 -24.87
N ALA A 393 16.22 22.27 -25.53
CA ALA A 393 17.57 21.73 -25.46
C ALA A 393 18.04 21.61 -24.00
N GLY A 394 18.77 20.55 -23.68
CA GLY A 394 19.17 20.17 -22.32
C GLY A 394 18.22 19.19 -21.64
N THR A 395 17.04 18.91 -22.22
CA THR A 395 16.14 17.87 -21.70
C THR A 395 16.83 16.51 -21.69
N GLU A 396 16.76 15.81 -20.57
CA GLU A 396 17.37 14.49 -20.40
C GLU A 396 16.39 13.38 -20.79
N LEU A 397 16.84 12.47 -21.64
CA LEU A 397 16.09 11.33 -22.14
C LEU A 397 16.92 10.06 -22.03
N TRP A 398 16.25 8.93 -21.83
CA TRP A 398 16.88 7.66 -21.53
C TRP A 398 16.39 6.53 -22.43
N LEU A 399 17.33 5.66 -22.82
CA LEU A 399 17.09 4.37 -23.48
C LEU A 399 17.78 3.28 -22.66
N GLY A 400 17.04 2.62 -21.77
CA GLY A 400 17.61 1.64 -20.85
C GLY A 400 18.71 2.23 -19.98
N LYS A 401 19.98 1.90 -20.28
CA LYS A 401 21.17 2.41 -19.57
C LYS A 401 21.83 3.62 -20.24
N LEU A 402 21.35 4.04 -21.41
CA LEU A 402 21.86 5.19 -22.13
C LEU A 402 21.13 6.45 -21.67
N GLY A 403 21.88 7.41 -21.14
CA GLY A 403 21.36 8.75 -20.83
C GLY A 403 21.81 9.72 -21.92
N MET A 404 20.87 10.51 -22.43
CA MET A 404 21.07 11.42 -23.55
C MET A 404 20.49 12.80 -23.22
N THR A 405 21.06 13.85 -23.80
CA THR A 405 20.57 15.22 -23.69
C THR A 405 20.21 15.75 -25.05
N VAL A 406 19.07 16.43 -25.15
CA VAL A 406 18.57 17.02 -26.39
C VAL A 406 19.44 18.23 -26.74
N ARG A 407 20.04 18.26 -27.93
CA ARG A 407 20.80 19.42 -28.43
C ARG A 407 19.95 20.35 -29.26
N ALA A 408 19.19 19.77 -30.17
CA ALA A 408 18.27 20.46 -31.06
C ALA A 408 17.11 19.53 -31.40
N ALA A 409 15.93 20.10 -31.60
CA ALA A 409 14.78 19.39 -32.13
C ALA A 409 14.22 20.22 -33.31
N THR A 410 14.07 19.57 -34.46
CA THR A 410 13.28 20.07 -35.59
C THR A 410 11.90 19.41 -35.56
N ASP A 411 11.04 19.76 -36.51
CA ASP A 411 9.68 19.20 -36.59
C ASP A 411 9.67 17.67 -36.80
N ASP A 412 10.75 17.11 -37.36
CA ASP A 412 10.86 15.71 -37.76
C ASP A 412 12.09 14.97 -37.19
N THR A 413 13.03 15.67 -36.56
CA THR A 413 14.32 15.08 -36.12
C THR A 413 14.76 15.64 -34.77
N VAL A 414 15.16 14.75 -33.87
CA VAL A 414 15.74 15.11 -32.57
C VAL A 414 17.22 14.74 -32.57
N GLU A 415 18.10 15.73 -32.38
CA GLU A 415 19.53 15.56 -32.16
C GLU A 415 19.81 15.33 -30.67
N LEU A 416 20.44 14.21 -30.37
CA LEU A 416 20.70 13.75 -29.02
C LEU A 416 22.20 13.55 -28.81
N MET A 417 22.70 13.98 -27.67
CA MET A 417 24.07 13.75 -27.23
C MET A 417 24.09 12.80 -26.05
N VAL A 418 24.84 11.71 -26.17
CA VAL A 418 24.96 10.70 -25.12
C VAL A 418 25.84 11.21 -23.98
N VAL A 419 25.28 11.28 -22.78
CA VAL A 419 25.94 11.74 -21.55
C VAL A 419 26.24 10.62 -20.56
N SER A 420 25.55 9.47 -20.68
CA SER A 420 25.74 8.30 -19.80
C SER A 420 25.57 6.98 -20.56
N GLY A 421 26.16 5.90 -20.03
CA GLY A 421 26.12 4.57 -20.62
C GLY A 421 27.21 4.33 -21.68
N ALA A 422 27.06 4.87 -22.88
CA ALA A 422 27.98 4.68 -24.02
C ALA A 422 29.01 5.83 -24.15
N VAL A 423 29.61 6.24 -23.03
CA VAL A 423 30.62 7.31 -22.99
C VAL A 423 32.06 6.78 -22.98
N THR A 424 32.25 5.48 -23.18
CA THR A 424 33.55 4.83 -23.33
C THR A 424 33.51 3.90 -24.54
N ARG A 425 34.64 3.77 -25.26
CA ARG A 425 34.74 2.96 -26.48
C ARG A 425 34.22 1.52 -26.34
N PRO A 426 34.49 0.78 -25.24
CA PRO A 426 33.97 -0.58 -25.09
C PRO A 426 32.45 -0.66 -24.96
N LYS A 427 31.78 0.44 -24.62
CA LYS A 427 30.32 0.51 -24.40
C LYS A 427 29.55 1.11 -25.58
N LEU A 428 30.22 1.39 -26.70
CA LEU A 428 29.57 1.92 -27.91
C LEU A 428 28.59 0.92 -28.54
N ASN A 429 28.75 -0.38 -28.24
CA ASN A 429 27.81 -1.44 -28.63
C ASN A 429 26.42 -1.29 -28.00
N LEU A 430 26.25 -0.43 -26.99
CA LEU A 430 24.94 -0.12 -26.41
C LEU A 430 24.14 0.85 -27.29
N LEU A 431 24.78 1.57 -28.21
CA LEU A 431 24.09 2.52 -29.09
C LEU A 431 23.19 1.76 -30.07
N PRO A 432 21.95 2.22 -30.27
CA PRO A 432 21.07 1.63 -31.28
C PRO A 432 21.70 1.76 -32.68
N GLU A 433 21.41 0.79 -33.54
CA GLU A 433 21.82 0.82 -34.93
C GLU A 433 20.95 1.80 -35.72
N THR A 434 21.43 2.20 -36.90
CA THR A 434 20.59 2.93 -37.85
C THR A 434 19.37 2.07 -38.22
N ASP A 435 18.24 2.71 -38.48
CA ASP A 435 16.94 2.09 -38.79
C ASP A 435 16.28 1.32 -37.62
N THR A 436 16.79 1.48 -36.39
CA THR A 436 16.16 0.91 -35.19
C THR A 436 15.09 1.85 -34.63
N GLU A 437 13.90 1.31 -34.33
CA GLU A 437 12.85 2.02 -33.59
C GLU A 437 13.22 2.14 -32.11
N VAL A 438 13.13 3.35 -31.57
CA VAL A 438 13.47 3.64 -30.17
C VAL A 438 12.38 4.48 -29.53
N VAL A 439 12.15 4.21 -28.24
CA VAL A 439 11.33 5.06 -27.37
C VAL A 439 12.23 5.60 -26.28
N LEU A 440 12.35 6.92 -26.23
CA LEU A 440 13.19 7.64 -25.30
C LEU A 440 12.30 8.34 -24.28
N ALA A 441 12.52 8.07 -23.00
CA ALA A 441 11.67 8.55 -21.93
C ALA A 441 12.50 9.26 -20.84
N PRO A 442 11.92 10.12 -19.99
CA PRO A 442 12.67 10.92 -19.01
C PRO A 442 13.08 10.10 -17.76
N PHE A 443 13.31 8.80 -17.92
CA PHE A 443 13.50 7.85 -16.83
C PHE A 443 14.98 7.55 -16.56
N GLY A 444 15.63 8.48 -15.85
CA GLY A 444 17.01 8.33 -15.38
C GLY A 444 17.20 7.27 -14.29
N PRO A 445 18.44 7.01 -13.83
CA PRO A 445 18.70 6.04 -12.77
C PRO A 445 17.92 6.38 -11.50
N GLN A 446 17.49 5.35 -10.76
CA GLN A 446 16.79 5.58 -9.49
C GLN A 446 17.72 6.30 -8.52
N GLN A 447 17.21 7.38 -7.92
CA GLN A 447 17.89 8.06 -6.84
C GLN A 447 17.93 7.13 -5.62
N HIS A 448 19.07 7.11 -4.94
CA HIS A 448 19.24 6.34 -3.72
C HIS A 448 19.01 7.27 -2.53
N PHE A 449 18.48 6.72 -1.44
CA PHE A 449 18.42 7.46 -0.19
C PHE A 449 19.85 7.79 0.24
N PRO A 450 20.17 9.06 0.56
CA PRO A 450 21.49 9.40 1.04
C PRO A 450 21.78 8.70 2.37
N ASP A 451 22.99 8.17 2.53
CA ASP A 451 23.43 7.52 3.78
C ASP A 451 23.48 8.52 4.94
N ASN A 452 23.75 9.80 4.63
CA ASN A 452 23.80 10.89 5.59
C ASN A 452 22.50 11.71 5.52
N LEU A 453 21.87 11.89 6.67
CA LEU A 453 20.74 12.80 6.83
C LEU A 453 21.23 14.25 6.83
N PRO A 454 20.42 15.22 6.37
CA PRO A 454 20.74 16.63 6.51
C PRO A 454 20.74 17.03 8.00
N ASP A 455 21.56 18.02 8.35
CA ASP A 455 21.67 18.55 9.72
C ASP A 455 20.34 19.11 10.24
N GLU A 456 19.53 19.69 9.35
CA GLU A 456 18.16 20.14 9.63
C GLU A 456 17.18 19.37 8.73
N LEU A 457 16.20 18.70 9.35
CA LEU A 457 15.14 18.03 8.61
C LEU A 457 14.14 19.07 8.07
N PRO A 458 13.67 18.93 6.82
CA PRO A 458 12.82 19.93 6.16
C PRO A 458 11.46 20.15 6.86
N TRP A 459 11.03 19.23 7.73
CA TRP A 459 9.98 19.50 8.70
C TRP A 459 10.39 18.95 10.08
N PRO A 460 10.32 19.78 11.14
CA PRO A 460 10.27 19.26 12.48
C PRO A 460 8.84 18.82 12.77
N THR A 461 8.62 17.56 13.17
CA THR A 461 7.35 17.21 13.83
C THR A 461 7.45 17.81 15.22
N ARG A 462 7.29 19.14 15.33
CA ARG A 462 7.31 19.87 16.61
C ARG A 462 6.18 19.34 17.48
N GLY A 463 6.45 18.26 18.21
CA GLY A 463 5.78 18.00 19.46
C GLY A 463 6.25 19.07 20.41
N HIS A 464 5.44 20.09 20.65
CA HIS A 464 5.64 20.94 21.81
C HIS A 464 5.50 20.06 23.07
N ARG A 465 6.59 19.45 23.51
CA ARG A 465 6.94 19.49 24.93
C ARG A 465 8.00 20.57 25.03
N ARG A 466 7.55 21.76 25.47
CA ARG A 466 8.44 22.64 26.22
C ARG A 466 9.09 21.73 27.28
N PRO A 467 10.42 21.62 27.40
CA PRO A 467 10.99 21.00 28.59
C PRO A 467 10.31 21.67 29.78
N ALA A 468 9.89 20.88 30.78
CA ALA A 468 9.45 21.45 32.04
C ALA A 468 10.53 22.47 32.43
N ALA A 469 10.13 23.70 32.75
CA ALA A 469 11.06 24.67 33.30
C ALA A 469 11.81 23.94 34.41
N GLU A 470 13.14 23.89 34.29
CA GLU A 470 13.98 23.44 35.38
C GLU A 470 13.54 24.25 36.62
N PRO A 471 13.37 23.63 37.80
CA PRO A 471 13.11 24.41 38.99
C PRO A 471 14.26 25.41 39.11
N GLU A 472 13.93 26.70 39.02
CA GLU A 472 14.87 27.76 39.31
C GLU A 472 15.46 27.45 40.69
N GLN A 473 16.76 27.14 40.69
CA GLN A 473 17.55 27.11 41.90
C GLN A 473 17.64 28.56 42.36
N ASP A 474 16.78 28.93 43.31
CA ASP A 474 16.98 30.11 44.13
C ASP A 474 18.24 29.87 44.98
N ASP A 475 19.39 30.31 44.48
CA ASP A 475 20.59 30.49 45.28
C ASP A 475 20.81 32.00 45.51
N GLU A 476 20.80 32.32 46.81
CA GLU A 476 21.38 33.48 47.50
C GLU A 476 20.69 34.85 47.39
N LEU A 477 19.89 35.15 48.42
CA LEU A 477 19.92 36.46 49.08
C LEU A 477 19.92 36.31 50.61
N ASP A 478 21.05 36.74 51.18
CA ASP A 478 21.30 37.23 52.54
C ASP A 478 20.95 36.37 53.76
N THR A 479 21.99 35.77 54.31
CA THR A 479 22.17 35.66 55.76
C THR A 479 22.26 37.05 56.40
N ASP A 480 21.33 37.39 57.29
CA ASP A 480 21.75 38.07 58.53
C ASP A 480 20.74 37.98 59.69
N VAL A 481 21.31 37.72 60.87
CA VAL A 481 20.82 38.05 62.24
C VAL A 481 19.71 37.21 62.91
N ALA A 482 20.18 36.21 63.66
CA ALA A 482 20.01 36.01 65.12
C ALA A 482 18.62 35.86 65.81
N ALA A 483 18.52 34.72 66.52
CA ALA A 483 18.10 34.53 67.93
C ALA A 483 16.60 34.40 68.35
N GLY A 484 16.26 33.22 68.91
CA GLY A 484 15.42 33.10 70.12
C GLY A 484 14.22 32.11 70.08
N PRO A 485 13.92 31.32 71.15
CA PRO A 485 13.08 30.08 71.10
C PRO A 485 11.74 30.19 71.89
N PRO A 486 11.11 29.11 72.40
CA PRO A 486 10.36 28.01 71.76
C PRO A 486 8.86 27.96 72.22
N THR A 487 7.98 27.16 71.59
CA THR A 487 6.77 26.63 72.28
C THR A 487 6.18 25.38 71.63
N ALA A 488 5.54 24.55 72.46
CA ALA A 488 5.32 23.12 72.31
C ALA A 488 3.98 22.68 71.68
N THR A 489 4.06 21.50 71.03
CA THR A 489 3.15 20.33 70.81
C THR A 489 1.71 20.29 71.39
N PRO A 490 0.77 19.40 70.92
CA PRO A 490 0.98 17.95 70.72
C PRO A 490 0.31 17.23 69.52
N GLN A 491 0.87 16.04 69.23
CA GLN A 491 0.35 14.95 68.38
C GLN A 491 -0.84 14.21 69.05
N PRO A 492 -1.43 13.21 68.37
CA PRO A 492 -1.05 11.84 68.76
C PRO A 492 -0.71 10.91 67.57
N ARG A 493 0.15 9.94 67.89
CA ARG A 493 0.65 8.83 67.07
C ARG A 493 -0.28 7.62 67.14
N LEU A 494 -0.19 6.70 66.18
CA LEU A 494 -0.12 5.27 66.46
C LEU A 494 0.83 4.56 65.47
N SER A 495 1.83 3.90 66.07
CA SER A 495 2.72 2.85 65.56
C SER A 495 1.92 1.52 65.53
N GLY A 496 2.29 0.41 64.88
CA GLY A 496 3.63 -0.06 64.52
C GLY A 496 3.60 -1.40 63.80
N ALA A 497 4.82 -1.83 63.44
CA ALA A 497 5.19 -3.00 62.65
C ALA A 497 5.44 -4.26 63.51
N VAL A 498 5.47 -5.44 62.88
CA VAL A 498 6.22 -6.65 63.31
C VAL A 498 6.66 -7.48 62.07
N PRO A 499 7.82 -8.21 62.11
CA PRO A 499 8.63 -8.58 60.93
C PRO A 499 8.73 -10.11 60.63
N ALA A 500 9.73 -10.46 59.81
CA ALA A 500 9.97 -11.68 59.02
C ALA A 500 10.52 -12.95 59.73
N ALA A 501 10.34 -14.13 59.08
CA ALA A 501 11.40 -14.99 58.46
C ALA A 501 11.25 -16.53 58.66
N ARG A 502 11.37 -17.28 57.53
CA ARG A 502 11.91 -18.67 57.27
C ARG A 502 11.30 -19.86 58.05
N THR A 503 11.08 -21.08 57.52
CA THR A 503 11.93 -22.06 56.80
C THR A 503 11.06 -23.27 56.34
N ALA A 504 11.44 -23.99 55.28
CA ALA A 504 11.03 -25.39 54.97
C ALA A 504 11.95 -26.40 55.73
N PRO A 505 11.81 -27.76 55.74
CA PRO A 505 11.66 -28.66 54.56
C PRO A 505 10.96 -30.04 54.76
N ASP A 506 11.01 -30.86 53.70
CA ASP A 506 11.04 -32.35 53.58
C ASP A 506 9.81 -33.27 53.77
N GLY A 507 9.68 -34.24 52.83
CA GLY A 507 8.86 -35.45 52.93
C GLY A 507 8.54 -36.17 51.60
N GLU A 508 9.46 -37.02 51.10
CA GLU A 508 9.25 -38.15 50.16
C GLU A 508 8.18 -39.16 50.67
N ILE A 509 7.54 -40.02 49.85
CA ILE A 509 7.99 -41.38 49.48
C ILE A 509 7.14 -41.98 48.30
N ASP A 510 7.87 -42.51 47.31
CA ASP A 510 7.74 -43.68 46.39
C ASP A 510 6.43 -44.29 45.79
N ALA A 511 6.47 -44.36 44.45
CA ALA A 511 6.35 -45.48 43.47
C ALA A 511 5.69 -46.85 43.82
N VAL A 512 4.97 -47.44 42.83
CA VAL A 512 5.29 -48.70 42.10
C VAL A 512 4.20 -49.12 41.07
N ALA A 513 4.64 -49.18 39.80
CA ALA A 513 4.46 -50.18 38.72
C ALA A 513 3.09 -50.75 38.20
N SER A 514 3.05 -50.81 36.85
CA SER A 514 2.82 -51.97 35.95
C SER A 514 1.42 -52.32 35.38
N GLY A 515 1.39 -52.50 34.04
CA GLY A 515 0.49 -53.39 33.27
C GLY A 515 -0.15 -52.74 32.01
N THR A 516 0.35 -52.91 30.76
CA THR A 516 -0.12 -53.86 29.66
C THR A 516 -1.64 -53.81 29.38
N GLU A 517 -2.25 -53.70 28.18
CA GLU A 517 -2.11 -54.22 26.79
C GLU A 517 -2.93 -53.29 25.84
N ALA A 518 -2.54 -52.94 24.62
CA ALA A 518 -2.63 -53.65 23.32
C ALA A 518 -4.06 -53.93 22.75
N ALA A 519 -4.25 -53.43 21.51
CA ALA A 519 -5.17 -53.83 20.42
C ALA A 519 -6.69 -53.52 20.50
N GLU A 520 -7.16 -52.59 19.66
CA GLU A 520 -7.78 -52.85 18.33
C GLU A 520 -7.73 -51.59 17.44
#